data_AF-D1BKC3-F1
#
_entry.id   AF-D1BKC3-F1
#
_cell.length_a   1.000
_cell.length_b   1.000
_cell.length_c   1.000
_cell.angle_alpha   90.00
_cell.angle_beta   90.00
_cell.angle_gamma   90.00
#
_symmetry.space_group_name_H-M   'P 1'
#
loop_
_entity.id
_entity.type
_entity.pdbx_description
1 polymer ?
#
loop_
_entity_poly.entity_id
_entity_poly.type
_entity_poly.pdbx_seq_one_letter_code
_entity_poly.pdbx_strand_id
1 'polypeptide(L)'
;MDQTSPEPVPAPTDRGTEGAGAPSTPAGTATPQAGVTDADGSTGTGRTRISNARLAGWFVVVALLSLAVLQYLLPALRLVQLATRDAVGFFEVSGSVGAANFRAVLEDEGFRDSVGRALAYSLIPLAAALVLGPLVAAVASRAGRATRLVSRGLLAVPLFCVSPVAYYVAQWGSARAGTIQETGERAQAVGTTQAELVIIGGLSVVGIVAALSATLYLAAMRRSARSRAGWAASGVVTAVVILAVTTLSLMVTTAPLLLTADLSAGGTTTPGMLVYEWVFIRYDLPIGSAALALLLVPTALVGVVLVALVLAVRTRVEIVPRGVAAGSGAEVGAAKGATADRATTVEAGVVPADAASARSRLLSVLSVVLVSALAVGTVVLGWSWLRGVLETDVVPGIDAGTLQTTTWVSSVLTGLVVVAVAVVGGFGIGFLRPAGRRSEWLLLAFAPFLLVGTTSLLPALFEDGVDAGTLGTLRGLVSPLWLSVPLLVLFTLVFAGVRRSRDAGQADAVRSALVPVLGLVGLSGLVTAWVHAQQYLWPLVISYGSNTSTPILVRVAATPSAELEPVPFGLVAPLGVLVVFVLLGALCLVATDRIALRAGRRSAD
;
A
#
# COMPACT_ATOMS: atom_id res chain seq x y z
N MET A 1 -17.32 -11.37 47.64
CA MET A 1 -16.82 -10.02 47.97
C MET A 1 -17.86 -9.05 47.46
N ASP A 2 -18.67 -8.54 48.39
CA ASP A 2 -19.57 -7.39 48.20
C ASP A 2 -18.77 -6.12 47.94
N GLN A 3 -19.30 -5.24 47.08
CA GLN A 3 -19.29 -3.77 47.20
C GLN A 3 -19.90 -3.15 45.92
N THR A 4 -21.18 -2.77 45.98
CA THR A 4 -21.73 -1.41 46.24
C THR A 4 -21.74 -0.47 45.03
N SER A 5 -22.96 -0.11 44.67
CA SER A 5 -23.42 0.81 43.61
C SER A 5 -22.90 2.26 43.75
N PRO A 6 -22.91 3.04 42.64
CA PRO A 6 -22.45 4.43 42.62
C PRO A 6 -23.54 5.47 42.96
N GLU A 7 -23.07 6.60 43.50
CA GLU A 7 -23.80 7.81 43.90
C GLU A 7 -24.01 8.78 42.70
N PRO A 8 -25.13 9.54 42.62
CA PRO A 8 -25.39 10.47 41.51
C PRO A 8 -24.89 11.89 41.78
N VAL A 9 -24.26 12.52 40.77
CA VAL A 9 -23.80 13.92 40.78
C VAL A 9 -24.83 14.83 40.08
N PRO A 10 -25.12 16.03 40.63
CA PRO A 10 -26.19 16.91 40.15
C PRO A 10 -25.79 17.85 39.00
N ALA A 11 -26.80 18.29 38.26
CA ALA A 11 -26.74 19.27 37.17
C ALA A 11 -26.46 20.71 37.65
N PRO A 12 -25.79 21.55 36.85
CA PRO A 12 -25.80 22.99 37.04
C PRO A 12 -26.85 23.70 36.15
N THR A 13 -27.51 24.65 36.81
CA THR A 13 -28.56 25.56 36.37
C THR A 13 -28.05 26.75 35.54
N ASP A 14 -28.94 27.25 34.69
CA ASP A 14 -28.91 28.55 34.00
C ASP A 14 -28.73 29.75 34.93
N ARG A 15 -28.07 30.82 34.44
CA ARG A 15 -28.48 32.24 34.59
C ARG A 15 -27.50 33.24 33.93
N GLY A 16 -28.08 34.29 33.31
CA GLY A 16 -27.45 35.61 33.12
C GLY A 16 -27.37 36.09 31.65
N THR A 17 -28.45 36.52 30.99
CA THR A 17 -28.98 37.90 30.89
C THR A 17 -27.99 39.04 30.55
N GLU A 18 -28.35 39.74 29.45
CA GLU A 18 -28.31 41.19 29.23
C GLU A 18 -27.01 41.90 28.82
N GLY A 19 -27.13 42.65 27.72
CA GLY A 19 -26.12 43.57 27.20
C GLY A 19 -26.53 44.16 25.86
N ALA A 20 -27.58 45.00 25.85
CA ALA A 20 -27.99 45.81 24.72
C ALA A 20 -26.99 46.95 24.45
N GLY A 21 -26.76 47.28 23.17
CA GLY A 21 -25.99 48.46 22.76
C GLY A 21 -25.77 48.54 21.25
N ALA A 22 -26.67 49.24 20.55
CA ALA A 22 -26.46 49.83 19.23
C ALA A 22 -26.36 51.37 19.40
N PRO A 23 -26.23 52.22 18.36
CA PRO A 23 -25.59 52.11 17.04
C PRO A 23 -24.60 53.27 16.77
N SER A 24 -23.86 53.26 15.65
CA SER A 24 -23.71 54.42 14.73
C SER A 24 -22.55 54.26 13.73
N THR A 25 -22.90 54.40 12.45
CA THR A 25 -22.03 54.78 11.32
C THR A 25 -21.67 56.27 11.44
N PRO A 26 -20.57 56.76 10.81
CA PRO A 26 -20.78 57.33 9.48
C PRO A 26 -19.62 57.14 8.49
N ALA A 27 -19.99 57.37 7.23
CA ALA A 27 -19.13 57.44 6.06
C ALA A 27 -18.04 58.53 6.17
N GLY A 28 -16.86 58.22 5.61
CA GLY A 28 -15.71 59.13 5.51
C GLY A 28 -15.00 58.95 4.17
N THR A 29 -15.35 59.86 3.27
CA THR A 29 -14.68 60.44 2.11
C THR A 29 -13.21 60.10 1.81
N ALA A 30 -12.93 59.94 0.52
CA ALA A 30 -11.63 59.75 -0.09
C ALA A 30 -10.64 60.92 0.13
N THR A 31 -9.34 60.61 0.14
CA THR A 31 -8.27 61.54 -0.27
C THR A 31 -7.11 60.73 -0.85
N PRO A 32 -6.57 61.06 -2.04
CA PRO A 32 -5.37 60.45 -2.59
C PRO A 32 -4.15 61.18 -2.04
N GLN A 33 -3.41 60.56 -1.12
CA GLN A 33 -2.11 61.07 -0.69
C GLN A 33 -1.03 60.61 -1.66
N ALA A 34 -0.56 61.56 -2.45
CA ALA A 34 0.67 61.50 -3.21
C ALA A 34 1.88 61.66 -2.28
N GLY A 35 2.94 60.92 -2.58
CA GLY A 35 4.33 61.33 -2.35
C GLY A 35 4.87 61.23 -0.93
N VAL A 36 5.41 60.06 -0.57
CA VAL A 36 6.58 59.98 0.32
C VAL A 36 7.53 58.92 -0.24
N THR A 37 8.58 59.41 -0.90
CA THR A 37 9.78 58.66 -1.25
C THR A 37 10.67 58.59 -0.02
N ASP A 38 10.40 57.64 0.88
CA ASP A 38 11.36 57.29 1.95
C ASP A 38 12.31 56.22 1.43
N ALA A 39 13.39 56.73 0.84
CA ALA A 39 14.63 56.01 0.69
C ALA A 39 15.31 55.91 2.06
N ASP A 40 14.94 54.92 2.87
CA ASP A 40 15.66 54.64 4.11
C ASP A 40 15.90 53.13 4.31
N GLY A 41 16.99 52.67 3.70
CA GLY A 41 18.19 52.28 4.45
C GLY A 41 18.13 51.20 5.54
N SER A 42 16.99 50.54 5.80
CA SER A 42 16.94 49.49 6.81
C SER A 42 17.40 48.14 6.24
N THR A 43 18.72 47.92 6.30
CA THR A 43 19.35 46.59 6.31
C THR A 43 18.97 45.83 7.60
N GLY A 44 17.67 45.79 7.91
CA GLY A 44 17.13 45.05 9.02
C GLY A 44 17.40 43.58 8.78
N THR A 45 18.38 43.06 9.53
CA THR A 45 18.58 41.63 9.78
C THR A 45 17.30 41.08 10.40
N GLY A 46 16.30 40.86 9.56
CA GLY A 46 14.99 40.35 9.94
C GLY A 46 15.22 38.96 10.51
N ARG A 47 15.23 38.88 11.85
CA ARG A 47 15.11 37.63 12.59
C ARG A 47 13.88 36.92 12.05
N THR A 48 14.12 35.96 11.17
CA THR A 48 13.08 35.17 10.53
C THR A 48 12.41 34.35 11.62
N ARG A 49 11.34 34.89 12.22
CA ARG A 49 10.54 34.16 13.21
C ARG A 49 10.12 32.85 12.55
N ILE A 50 10.59 31.74 13.12
CA ILE A 50 10.19 30.41 12.68
C ILE A 50 8.68 30.35 12.90
N SER A 51 7.92 30.21 11.82
CA SER A 51 6.47 30.06 11.90
C SER A 51 6.13 28.84 12.75
N ASN A 52 5.13 28.97 13.64
CA ASN A 52 4.63 27.86 14.47
C ASN A 52 4.32 26.59 13.65
N ALA A 53 3.90 26.73 12.39
CA ALA A 53 3.68 25.62 11.48
C ALA A 53 4.95 24.79 11.22
N ARG A 54 6.12 25.43 11.09
CA ARG A 54 7.40 24.73 10.90
C ARG A 54 7.83 24.00 12.15
N LEU A 55 7.63 24.60 13.33
CA LEU A 55 7.91 23.95 14.61
C LEU A 55 7.05 22.69 14.77
N ALA A 56 5.73 22.80 14.53
CA ALA A 56 4.83 21.65 14.52
C ALA A 56 5.27 20.56 13.53
N GLY A 57 5.71 20.95 12.33
CA GLY A 57 6.27 20.02 11.35
C GLY A 57 7.51 19.27 11.86
N TRP A 58 8.41 19.96 12.57
CA TRP A 58 9.60 19.33 13.16
C TRP A 58 9.26 18.37 14.30
N PHE A 59 8.29 18.71 15.15
CA PHE A 59 7.79 17.79 16.18
C PHE A 59 7.27 16.48 15.57
N VAL A 60 6.49 16.56 14.49
CA VAL A 60 6.01 15.37 13.77
C VAL A 60 7.16 14.57 13.19
N VAL A 61 8.16 15.23 12.57
CA VAL A 61 9.34 14.54 12.02
C VAL A 61 10.13 13.81 13.10
N VAL A 62 10.37 14.44 14.24
CA VAL A 62 11.07 13.81 15.38
C VAL A 62 10.28 12.60 15.89
N ALA A 63 8.97 12.74 16.06
CA ALA A 63 8.12 11.62 16.50
C ALA A 63 8.16 10.44 15.50
N LEU A 64 8.11 10.71 14.20
CA LEU A 64 8.22 9.68 13.17
C LEU A 64 9.61 9.02 13.16
N LEU A 65 10.69 9.81 13.32
CA LEU A 65 12.05 9.28 13.38
C LEU A 65 12.22 8.38 14.60
N SER A 66 11.72 8.80 15.76
CA SER A 66 11.69 7.95 16.96
C SER A 66 10.92 6.65 16.70
N LEU A 67 9.76 6.74 16.05
CA LEU A 67 8.97 5.56 15.70
C LEU A 67 9.71 4.64 14.72
N ALA A 68 10.39 5.20 13.73
CA ALA A 68 11.20 4.44 12.76
C ALA A 68 12.40 3.76 13.44
N VAL A 69 13.05 4.44 14.38
CA VAL A 69 14.13 3.85 15.18
C VAL A 69 13.61 2.68 16.00
N LEU A 70 12.49 2.86 16.69
CA LEU A 70 11.91 1.84 17.56
C LEU A 70 11.37 0.63 16.77
N GLN A 71 10.71 0.83 15.64
CA GLN A 71 10.04 -0.25 14.90
C GLN A 71 10.89 -0.92 13.83
N TYR A 72 11.93 -0.24 13.32
CA TYR A 72 12.76 -0.77 12.26
C TYR A 72 14.22 -0.87 12.63
N LEU A 73 14.84 0.22 13.10
CA LEU A 73 16.28 0.23 13.34
C LEU A 73 16.67 -0.68 14.50
N LEU A 74 15.98 -0.59 15.64
CA LEU A 74 16.28 -1.43 16.81
C LEU A 74 16.04 -2.91 16.51
N PRO A 75 14.91 -3.35 15.93
CA PRO A 75 14.73 -4.75 15.54
C PRO A 75 15.75 -5.21 14.48
N ALA A 76 16.14 -4.35 13.53
CA ALA A 76 17.18 -4.69 12.58
C ALA A 76 18.56 -4.88 13.25
N LEU A 77 18.90 -4.02 14.22
CA LEU A 77 20.13 -4.18 15.01
C LEU A 77 20.07 -5.44 15.88
N ARG A 78 18.93 -5.73 16.52
CA ARG A 78 18.70 -6.97 17.29
C ARG A 78 18.85 -8.19 16.37
N LEU A 79 18.29 -8.15 15.16
CA LEU A 79 18.45 -9.20 14.15
C LEU A 79 19.92 -9.44 13.78
N VAL A 80 20.71 -8.38 13.56
CA VAL A 80 22.16 -8.52 13.31
C VAL A 80 22.88 -9.06 14.54
N GLN A 81 22.50 -8.64 15.75
CA GLN A 81 23.07 -9.19 16.98
C GLN A 81 22.79 -10.69 17.10
N LEU A 82 21.54 -11.12 16.92
CA LEU A 82 21.14 -12.54 16.92
C LEU A 82 21.94 -13.34 15.89
N ALA A 83 22.17 -12.78 14.70
CA ALA A 83 22.97 -13.40 13.65
C ALA A 83 24.44 -13.65 14.04
N THR A 84 24.98 -12.95 15.05
CA THR A 84 26.41 -13.06 15.47
C THR A 84 26.63 -13.91 16.71
N ARG A 85 25.57 -14.51 17.26
CA ARG A 85 25.65 -15.33 18.49
C ARG A 85 25.59 -16.83 18.19
N ASP A 86 26.04 -17.66 19.13
CA ASP A 86 25.96 -19.13 19.02
C ASP A 86 24.60 -19.65 19.51
N ALA A 87 24.10 -20.70 18.88
CA ALA A 87 22.86 -21.34 19.27
C ALA A 87 23.13 -22.38 20.36
N VAL A 88 22.59 -22.18 21.57
CA VAL A 88 22.61 -23.21 22.64
C VAL A 88 21.22 -23.77 22.90
N GLY A 89 20.17 -22.98 22.67
CA GLY A 89 18.77 -23.39 22.66
C GLY A 89 17.90 -22.28 22.07
N PHE A 90 16.59 -22.53 21.98
CA PHE A 90 15.66 -21.59 21.31
C PHE A 90 15.63 -20.20 21.96
N PHE A 91 15.86 -20.11 23.28
CA PHE A 91 15.97 -18.86 24.03
C PHE A 91 17.33 -18.69 24.72
N GLU A 92 18.22 -19.68 24.62
CA GLU A 92 19.55 -19.63 25.22
C GLU A 92 20.59 -19.39 24.13
N VAL A 93 21.18 -18.21 24.17
CA VAL A 93 22.18 -17.78 23.21
C VAL A 93 23.49 -17.56 23.95
N SER A 94 24.56 -18.28 23.59
CA SER A 94 25.85 -18.19 24.28
C SER A 94 26.95 -17.71 23.35
N GLY A 95 27.87 -16.88 23.85
CA GLY A 95 29.04 -16.43 23.08
C GLY A 95 28.73 -15.66 21.80
N SER A 96 29.78 -15.10 21.19
CA SER A 96 29.69 -14.54 19.84
C SER A 96 30.50 -15.43 18.89
N VAL A 97 29.87 -15.82 17.78
CA VAL A 97 30.50 -16.55 16.67
C VAL A 97 30.95 -15.60 15.54
N GLY A 98 30.80 -14.29 15.75
CA GLY A 98 31.16 -13.26 14.78
C GLY A 98 30.42 -13.44 13.46
N ALA A 99 31.17 -13.59 12.35
CA ALA A 99 30.61 -13.70 11.00
C ALA A 99 30.37 -15.15 10.53
N ALA A 100 30.52 -16.16 11.39
CA ALA A 100 30.42 -17.57 11.01
C ALA A 100 29.05 -17.92 10.40
N ASN A 101 27.95 -17.48 11.00
CA ASN A 101 26.59 -17.75 10.52
C ASN A 101 26.33 -17.11 9.14
N PHE A 102 26.83 -15.89 8.89
CA PHE A 102 26.72 -15.25 7.58
C PHE A 102 27.45 -16.04 6.49
N ARG A 103 28.64 -16.56 6.80
CA ARG A 103 29.39 -17.42 5.89
C ARG A 103 28.63 -18.72 5.62
N ALA A 104 28.11 -19.36 6.67
CA ALA A 104 27.31 -20.57 6.55
C ALA A 104 26.10 -20.38 5.61
N VAL A 105 25.35 -19.28 5.75
CA VAL A 105 24.21 -18.97 4.87
C VAL A 105 24.64 -18.71 3.44
N LEU A 106 25.77 -18.04 3.21
CA LEU A 106 26.27 -17.77 1.85
C LEU A 106 26.83 -19.02 1.16
N GLU A 107 27.39 -19.95 1.94
CA GLU A 107 27.92 -21.23 1.46
C GLU A 107 26.79 -22.24 1.20
N ASP A 108 25.67 -22.14 1.92
CA ASP A 108 24.49 -22.97 1.74
C ASP A 108 23.91 -22.85 0.30
N GLU A 109 23.90 -23.98 -0.41
CA GLU A 109 23.33 -24.06 -1.77
C GLU A 109 21.82 -23.82 -1.76
N GLY A 110 21.13 -24.33 -0.73
CA GLY A 110 19.69 -24.16 -0.56
C GLY A 110 19.26 -22.70 -0.51
N PHE A 111 19.99 -21.88 0.24
CA PHE A 111 19.77 -20.44 0.31
C PHE A 111 19.93 -19.76 -1.05
N ARG A 112 21.04 -20.01 -1.76
CA ARG A 112 21.31 -19.42 -3.08
C ARG A 112 20.24 -19.81 -4.10
N ASP A 113 19.86 -21.08 -4.11
CA ASP A 113 18.80 -21.59 -4.98
C ASP A 113 17.44 -21.00 -4.61
N SER A 114 17.16 -20.81 -3.32
CA SER A 114 15.90 -20.20 -2.86
C SER A 114 15.75 -18.76 -3.37
N VAL A 115 16.85 -17.99 -3.44
CA VAL A 115 16.83 -16.62 -3.98
C VAL A 115 16.45 -16.65 -5.46
N GLY A 116 17.06 -17.53 -6.25
CA GLY A 116 16.71 -17.70 -7.67
C GLY A 116 15.23 -18.07 -7.86
N ARG A 117 14.72 -18.97 -7.01
CA ARG A 117 13.31 -19.39 -7.02
C ARG A 117 12.37 -18.26 -6.64
N ALA A 118 12.69 -17.50 -5.59
CA ALA A 118 11.92 -16.32 -5.20
C ALA A 118 11.87 -15.26 -6.31
N LEU A 119 12.97 -15.04 -7.05
CA LEU A 119 12.95 -14.17 -8.21
C LEU A 119 12.03 -14.71 -9.32
N ALA A 120 11.94 -16.03 -9.52
CA ALA A 120 11.00 -16.62 -10.46
C ALA A 120 9.53 -16.33 -10.10
N TYR A 121 9.17 -16.29 -8.81
CA TYR A 121 7.82 -15.88 -8.36
C TYR A 121 7.47 -14.44 -8.75
N SER A 122 8.46 -13.59 -9.02
CA SER A 122 8.20 -12.20 -9.45
C SER A 122 7.76 -12.10 -10.91
N LEU A 123 8.01 -13.11 -11.75
CA LEU A 123 7.82 -13.03 -13.21
C LEU A 123 6.37 -12.73 -13.61
N ILE A 124 5.41 -13.48 -13.06
CA ILE A 124 3.99 -13.32 -13.41
C ILE A 124 3.40 -12.02 -12.84
N PRO A 125 3.59 -11.67 -11.56
CA PRO A 125 3.15 -10.38 -11.03
C PRO A 125 3.78 -9.21 -11.80
N LEU A 126 5.06 -9.33 -12.17
CA LEU A 126 5.76 -8.30 -12.93
C LEU A 126 5.21 -8.17 -14.35
N ALA A 127 4.94 -9.28 -15.03
CA ALA A 127 4.27 -9.27 -16.34
C ALA A 127 2.89 -8.61 -16.25
N ALA A 128 2.09 -8.94 -15.23
CA ALA A 128 0.81 -8.29 -14.99
C ALA A 128 0.98 -6.78 -14.74
N ALA A 129 1.96 -6.38 -13.93
CA ALA A 129 2.21 -4.99 -13.60
C ALA A 129 2.70 -4.17 -14.80
N LEU A 130 3.55 -4.76 -15.66
CA LEU A 130 4.20 -4.08 -16.78
C LEU A 130 3.40 -4.14 -18.09
N VAL A 131 2.52 -5.13 -18.25
CA VAL A 131 1.68 -5.28 -19.43
C VAL A 131 0.26 -4.78 -19.13
N LEU A 132 -0.44 -5.40 -18.18
CA LEU A 132 -1.85 -5.10 -17.92
C LEU A 132 -2.02 -3.69 -17.34
N GLY A 133 -1.15 -3.28 -16.41
CA GLY A 133 -1.21 -1.94 -15.79
C GLY A 133 -1.16 -0.79 -16.80
N PRO A 134 -0.09 -0.65 -17.60
CA PRO A 134 0.02 0.36 -18.65
C PRO A 134 -1.06 0.25 -19.72
N LEU A 135 -1.43 -0.96 -20.12
CA LEU A 135 -2.46 -1.18 -21.13
C LEU A 135 -3.82 -0.66 -20.65
N VAL A 136 -4.24 -1.06 -19.45
CA VAL A 136 -5.47 -0.53 -18.81
C VAL A 136 -5.39 0.99 -18.69
N ALA A 137 -4.27 1.52 -18.21
CA ALA A 137 -4.11 2.96 -18.04
C ALA A 137 -4.13 3.75 -19.36
N ALA A 138 -3.49 3.23 -20.41
CA ALA A 138 -3.45 3.87 -21.72
C ALA A 138 -4.82 3.94 -22.37
N VAL A 139 -5.65 2.90 -22.21
CA VAL A 139 -7.00 2.88 -22.77
C VAL A 139 -7.96 3.75 -21.93
N ALA A 140 -7.93 3.62 -20.60
CA ALA A 140 -8.79 4.39 -19.70
C ALA A 140 -8.45 5.88 -19.63
N SER A 141 -7.18 6.28 -19.84
CA SER A 141 -6.79 7.69 -19.90
C SER A 141 -7.33 8.42 -21.14
N ARG A 142 -7.65 7.68 -22.21
CA ARG A 142 -8.22 8.23 -23.45
C ARG A 142 -9.75 8.22 -23.46
N ALA A 143 -10.37 7.53 -22.50
CA ALA A 143 -11.80 7.40 -22.41
C ALA A 143 -12.46 8.65 -21.77
N GLY A 144 -13.76 8.82 -22.03
CA GLY A 144 -14.56 9.87 -21.41
C GLY A 144 -14.59 9.77 -19.88
N ARG A 145 -15.02 10.85 -19.20
CA ARG A 145 -15.04 10.91 -17.73
C ARG A 145 -15.85 9.76 -17.10
N ALA A 146 -17.03 9.46 -17.63
CA ALA A 146 -17.88 8.39 -17.10
C ALA A 146 -17.17 7.03 -17.18
N THR A 147 -16.64 6.68 -18.35
CA THR A 147 -15.87 5.45 -18.57
C THR A 147 -14.65 5.35 -17.65
N ARG A 148 -13.97 6.46 -17.40
CA ARG A 148 -12.84 6.50 -16.46
C ARG A 148 -13.26 6.23 -15.02
N LEU A 149 -14.42 6.72 -14.59
CA LEU A 149 -14.95 6.44 -13.25
C LEU A 149 -15.40 4.98 -13.14
N VAL A 150 -16.06 4.45 -14.17
CA VAL A 150 -16.45 3.03 -14.22
C VAL A 150 -15.24 2.12 -14.19
N SER A 151 -14.22 2.37 -15.03
CA SER A 151 -12.98 1.58 -15.01
C SER A 151 -12.27 1.65 -13.66
N ARG A 152 -12.18 2.82 -13.03
CA ARG A 152 -11.63 2.96 -11.67
C ARG A 152 -12.44 2.19 -10.62
N GLY A 153 -13.76 2.23 -10.70
CA GLY A 153 -14.62 1.45 -9.80
C GLY A 153 -14.43 -0.05 -10.00
N LEU A 154 -14.39 -0.52 -11.24
CA LEU A 154 -14.19 -1.93 -11.58
C LEU A 154 -12.81 -2.46 -11.16
N LEU A 155 -11.77 -1.62 -11.06
CA LEU A 155 -10.47 -2.00 -10.51
C LEU A 155 -10.52 -2.43 -9.04
N ALA A 156 -11.60 -2.13 -8.30
CA ALA A 156 -11.78 -2.65 -6.94
C ALA A 156 -11.94 -4.17 -6.90
N VAL A 157 -12.55 -4.77 -7.94
CA VAL A 157 -12.74 -6.23 -8.03
C VAL A 157 -11.38 -6.96 -8.04
N PRO A 158 -10.47 -6.72 -8.99
CA PRO A 158 -9.16 -7.36 -8.95
C PRO A 158 -8.31 -6.96 -7.74
N LEU A 159 -8.60 -5.83 -7.10
CA LEU A 159 -7.89 -5.39 -5.90
C LEU A 159 -8.27 -6.19 -4.65
N PHE A 160 -9.54 -6.58 -4.49
CA PHE A 160 -10.05 -7.23 -3.28
C PHE A 160 -10.54 -8.67 -3.49
N CYS A 161 -10.90 -9.10 -4.70
CA CYS A 161 -11.26 -10.49 -5.00
C CYS A 161 -10.04 -11.41 -5.11
N VAL A 162 -8.93 -11.03 -4.49
CA VAL A 162 -7.67 -11.76 -4.49
C VAL A 162 -7.33 -12.08 -3.04
N SER A 163 -7.53 -13.35 -2.68
CA SER A 163 -7.13 -13.93 -1.40
C SER A 163 -6.10 -15.03 -1.70
N PRO A 164 -4.79 -14.75 -1.57
CA PRO A 164 -3.77 -15.74 -1.86
C PRO A 164 -3.96 -17.01 -1.03
N VAL A 165 -4.18 -16.85 0.27
CA VAL A 165 -4.42 -17.97 1.20
C VAL A 165 -5.57 -18.83 0.73
N ALA A 166 -6.72 -18.22 0.43
CA ALA A 166 -7.89 -18.99 0.10
C ALA A 166 -7.81 -19.59 -1.32
N TYR A 167 -7.10 -18.95 -2.25
CA TYR A 167 -6.76 -19.53 -3.55
C TYR A 167 -5.89 -20.79 -3.41
N TYR A 168 -4.82 -20.74 -2.60
CA TYR A 168 -3.95 -21.90 -2.40
C TYR A 168 -4.69 -23.07 -1.76
N VAL A 169 -5.51 -22.78 -0.75
CA VAL A 169 -6.27 -23.79 -0.04
C VAL A 169 -7.34 -24.38 -0.97
N ALA A 170 -7.96 -23.56 -1.85
CA ALA A 170 -8.98 -24.05 -2.78
C ALA A 170 -8.40 -24.93 -3.88
N GLN A 171 -7.21 -24.59 -4.40
CA GLN A 171 -6.47 -25.47 -5.31
C GLN A 171 -6.19 -26.81 -4.65
N TRP A 172 -5.73 -26.77 -3.40
CA TRP A 172 -5.42 -27.97 -2.65
C TRP A 172 -6.67 -28.81 -2.29
N GLY A 173 -7.78 -28.17 -1.90
CA GLY A 173 -9.06 -28.83 -1.68
C GLY A 173 -9.62 -29.48 -2.94
N SER A 174 -9.47 -28.85 -4.11
CA SER A 174 -9.89 -29.46 -5.39
C SER A 174 -9.08 -30.69 -5.78
N ALA A 175 -7.84 -30.80 -5.30
CA ALA A 175 -7.00 -31.98 -5.51
C ALA A 175 -7.42 -33.19 -4.65
N ARG A 176 -8.20 -32.96 -3.56
CA ARG A 176 -8.67 -33.99 -2.61
C ARG A 176 -9.88 -34.82 -3.08
N ALA A 177 -10.39 -34.64 -4.29
CA ALA A 177 -11.54 -35.40 -4.80
C ALA A 177 -11.26 -36.91 -5.07
N GLY A 178 -10.35 -37.54 -4.31
CA GLY A 178 -9.94 -38.94 -4.41
C GLY A 178 -9.65 -39.54 -3.02
N THR A 179 -9.19 -40.79 -2.98
CA THR A 179 -8.82 -41.45 -1.70
C THR A 179 -7.70 -40.70 -0.96
N ILE A 180 -7.54 -40.90 0.36
CA ILE A 180 -6.44 -40.28 1.15
C ILE A 180 -5.07 -40.56 0.50
N GLN A 181 -4.89 -41.75 -0.07
CA GLN A 181 -3.67 -42.15 -0.74
C GLN A 181 -3.47 -41.42 -2.08
N GLU A 182 -4.49 -41.35 -2.94
CA GLU A 182 -4.44 -40.56 -4.18
C GLU A 182 -4.25 -39.06 -3.91
N THR A 183 -4.81 -38.58 -2.79
CA THR A 183 -4.66 -37.20 -2.33
C THR A 183 -3.23 -36.95 -1.86
N GLY A 184 -2.63 -37.89 -1.14
CA GLY A 184 -1.21 -37.84 -0.76
C GLY A 184 -0.29 -37.84 -1.99
N GLU A 185 -0.53 -38.75 -2.94
CA GLU A 185 0.23 -38.83 -4.19
C GLU A 185 0.04 -37.56 -5.06
N ARG A 186 -1.17 -37.01 -5.16
CA ARG A 186 -1.42 -35.75 -5.88
C ARG A 186 -0.88 -34.54 -5.16
N ALA A 187 -0.95 -34.47 -3.83
CA ALA A 187 -0.34 -33.38 -3.06
C ALA A 187 1.18 -33.42 -3.11
N GLN A 188 1.77 -34.62 -3.25
CA GLN A 188 3.19 -34.76 -3.58
C GLN A 188 3.46 -34.36 -5.03
N ALA A 189 2.56 -34.69 -5.98
CA ALA A 189 2.69 -34.32 -7.39
C ALA A 189 2.57 -32.81 -7.65
N VAL A 190 1.56 -32.17 -7.05
CA VAL A 190 1.27 -30.72 -7.10
C VAL A 190 2.33 -30.02 -6.26
N GLY A 191 3.20 -29.25 -6.91
CA GLY A 191 4.35 -28.63 -6.25
C GLY A 191 5.65 -29.43 -6.39
N THR A 192 5.69 -30.55 -7.12
CA THR A 192 6.98 -31.14 -7.54
C THR A 192 7.76 -30.21 -8.44
N THR A 193 7.06 -29.37 -9.23
CA THR A 193 7.70 -28.46 -10.16
C THR A 193 7.61 -27.01 -9.68
N GLN A 194 8.77 -26.37 -9.60
CA GLN A 194 8.87 -24.94 -9.31
C GLN A 194 7.99 -24.09 -10.24
N ALA A 195 7.86 -24.48 -11.51
CA ALA A 195 7.06 -23.77 -12.50
C ALA A 195 5.58 -23.70 -12.09
N GLU A 196 5.01 -24.79 -11.58
CA GLU A 196 3.62 -24.83 -11.12
C GLU A 196 3.42 -23.88 -9.93
N LEU A 197 4.32 -23.88 -8.95
CA LEU A 197 4.22 -22.96 -7.82
C LEU A 197 4.40 -21.49 -8.23
N VAL A 198 5.28 -21.20 -9.19
CA VAL A 198 5.42 -19.86 -9.74
C VAL A 198 4.12 -19.41 -10.41
N ILE A 199 3.44 -20.31 -11.14
CA ILE A 199 2.14 -20.05 -11.78
C ILE A 199 1.06 -19.79 -10.74
N ILE A 200 0.86 -20.73 -9.81
CA ILE A 200 -0.16 -20.65 -8.75
C ILE A 200 0.11 -19.42 -7.87
N GLY A 201 1.37 -19.24 -7.45
CA GLY A 201 1.81 -18.11 -6.63
C GLY A 201 1.65 -16.76 -7.31
N GLY A 202 2.06 -16.68 -8.58
CA GLY A 202 1.90 -15.49 -9.40
C GLY A 202 0.43 -15.12 -9.58
N LEU A 203 -0.39 -16.05 -10.06
CA LEU A 203 -1.83 -15.84 -10.28
C LEU A 203 -2.56 -15.38 -9.02
N SER A 204 -2.13 -15.86 -7.85
CA SER A 204 -2.69 -15.46 -6.56
C SER A 204 -2.52 -13.98 -6.21
N VAL A 205 -1.65 -13.22 -6.89
CA VAL A 205 -1.44 -11.78 -6.64
C VAL A 205 -1.58 -10.92 -7.92
N VAL A 206 -1.87 -11.53 -9.07
CA VAL A 206 -2.00 -10.82 -10.36
C VAL A 206 -3.04 -9.71 -10.29
N GLY A 207 -4.20 -9.95 -9.69
CA GLY A 207 -5.28 -8.96 -9.63
C GLY A 207 -4.87 -7.71 -8.85
N ILE A 208 -4.35 -7.86 -7.62
CA ILE A 208 -3.95 -6.72 -6.78
C ILE A 208 -2.80 -5.94 -7.43
N VAL A 209 -1.81 -6.64 -8.00
CA VAL A 209 -0.66 -6.01 -8.66
C VAL A 209 -1.08 -5.28 -9.93
N ALA A 210 -1.93 -5.89 -10.76
CA ALA A 210 -2.46 -5.26 -11.97
C ALA A 210 -3.31 -4.01 -11.63
N ALA A 211 -4.17 -4.10 -10.61
CA ALA A 211 -5.03 -2.99 -10.20
C ALA A 211 -4.25 -1.80 -9.63
N LEU A 212 -3.28 -2.06 -8.75
CA LEU A 212 -2.40 -1.02 -8.21
C LEU A 212 -1.53 -0.40 -9.31
N SER A 213 -0.93 -1.21 -10.18
CA SER A 213 -0.15 -0.73 -11.31
C SER A 213 -0.99 0.14 -12.26
N ALA A 214 -2.18 -0.33 -12.66
CA ALA A 214 -3.12 0.44 -13.48
C ALA A 214 -3.47 1.79 -12.84
N THR A 215 -3.68 1.82 -11.52
CA THR A 215 -3.97 3.05 -10.76
C THR A 215 -2.79 4.03 -10.80
N LEU A 216 -1.55 3.55 -10.64
CA LEU A 216 -0.34 4.37 -10.70
C LEU A 216 -0.08 4.92 -12.11
N TYR A 217 -0.17 4.07 -13.15
CA TYR A 217 0.00 4.51 -14.53
C TYR A 217 -1.11 5.46 -14.98
N LEU A 218 -2.36 5.25 -14.53
CA LEU A 218 -3.45 6.19 -14.77
C LEU A 218 -3.15 7.56 -14.17
N ALA A 219 -2.59 7.60 -12.96
CA ALA A 219 -2.18 8.85 -12.33
C ALA A 219 -1.05 9.53 -13.13
N ALA A 220 -0.08 8.78 -13.64
CA ALA A 220 1.04 9.30 -14.44
C ALA A 220 0.62 9.81 -15.84
N MET A 221 -0.31 9.13 -16.52
CA MET A 221 -0.68 9.43 -17.92
C MET A 221 -1.74 10.54 -18.07
N ARG A 222 -2.44 10.92 -16.99
CA ARG A 222 -3.70 11.72 -17.01
C ARG A 222 -3.67 13.07 -17.75
N ARG A 223 -2.51 13.66 -18.01
CA ARG A 223 -2.37 14.94 -18.74
C ARG A 223 -1.20 14.99 -19.72
N SER A 224 -0.50 13.88 -19.90
CA SER A 224 0.90 13.90 -20.29
C SER A 224 1.23 12.93 -21.42
N ALA A 225 0.23 12.24 -21.99
CA ALA A 225 0.41 11.19 -23.01
C ALA A 225 1.23 11.62 -24.24
N ARG A 226 1.40 12.94 -24.49
CA ARG A 226 2.28 13.49 -25.54
C ARG A 226 3.47 14.30 -25.03
N SER A 227 3.59 14.51 -23.73
CA SER A 227 4.67 15.34 -23.15
C SER A 227 5.83 14.47 -22.64
N ARG A 228 7.08 14.94 -22.80
CA ARG A 228 8.27 14.27 -22.22
C ARG A 228 8.14 14.02 -20.71
N ALA A 229 7.46 14.92 -19.99
CA ALA A 229 7.17 14.78 -18.57
C ALA A 229 6.30 13.55 -18.24
N GLY A 230 5.39 13.16 -19.13
CA GLY A 230 4.54 11.97 -18.94
C GLY A 230 5.34 10.69 -19.02
N TRP A 231 6.20 10.60 -20.03
CA TRP A 231 7.12 9.47 -20.19
C TRP A 231 8.07 9.32 -19.01
N ALA A 232 8.62 10.43 -18.49
CA ALA A 232 9.44 10.40 -17.30
C ALA A 232 8.67 9.89 -16.06
N ALA A 233 7.43 10.36 -15.85
CA ALA A 233 6.59 9.89 -14.75
C ALA A 233 6.25 8.40 -14.87
N SER A 234 5.88 7.93 -16.06
CA SER A 234 5.64 6.52 -16.34
C SER A 234 6.90 5.68 -16.10
N GLY A 235 8.08 6.14 -16.55
CA GLY A 235 9.34 5.45 -16.31
C GLY A 235 9.69 5.30 -14.82
N VAL A 236 9.38 6.31 -13.99
CA VAL A 236 9.52 6.19 -12.53
C VAL A 236 8.55 5.15 -11.98
N VAL A 237 7.28 5.17 -12.39
CA VAL A 237 6.30 4.16 -11.97
C VAL A 237 6.76 2.76 -12.37
N THR A 238 7.27 2.58 -13.59
CA THR A 238 7.85 1.31 -14.07
C THR A 238 8.97 0.83 -13.18
N ALA A 239 9.96 1.70 -12.89
CA ALA A 239 11.08 1.36 -12.03
C ALA A 239 10.64 1.03 -10.61
N VAL A 240 9.69 1.79 -10.05
CA VAL A 240 9.10 1.55 -8.72
C VAL A 240 8.44 0.18 -8.66
N VAL A 241 7.63 -0.15 -9.67
CA VAL A 241 6.92 -1.43 -9.75
C VAL A 241 7.90 -2.59 -9.87
N ILE A 242 8.90 -2.51 -10.77
CA ILE A 242 9.91 -3.57 -10.94
C ILE A 242 10.62 -3.83 -9.61
N LEU A 243 11.22 -2.79 -9.04
CA LEU A 243 12.01 -2.92 -7.83
C LEU A 243 11.19 -3.38 -6.63
N ALA A 244 9.97 -2.86 -6.45
CA ALA A 244 9.10 -3.26 -5.36
C ALA A 244 8.62 -4.71 -5.50
N VAL A 245 8.13 -5.12 -6.68
CA VAL A 245 7.66 -6.50 -6.92
C VAL A 245 8.79 -7.49 -6.75
N THR A 246 9.95 -7.27 -7.37
CA THR A 246 11.10 -8.17 -7.27
C THR A 246 11.58 -8.31 -5.82
N THR A 247 11.66 -7.20 -5.07
CA THR A 247 12.10 -7.24 -3.67
C THR A 247 11.08 -7.94 -2.77
N LEU A 248 9.78 -7.67 -2.95
CA LEU A 248 8.73 -8.34 -2.18
C LEU A 248 8.68 -9.85 -2.47
N SER A 249 9.00 -10.27 -3.70
CA SER A 249 9.09 -11.68 -4.06
C SER A 249 10.17 -12.44 -3.29
N LEU A 250 11.27 -11.79 -2.90
CA LEU A 250 12.31 -12.38 -2.03
C LEU A 250 11.77 -12.78 -0.65
N MET A 251 10.70 -12.13 -0.21
CA MET A 251 10.07 -12.32 1.11
C MET A 251 8.75 -13.09 1.05
N VAL A 252 8.44 -13.73 -0.09
CA VAL A 252 7.22 -14.55 -0.23
C VAL A 252 7.34 -15.80 0.63
N THR A 253 6.41 -15.97 1.57
CA THR A 253 6.36 -17.12 2.49
C THR A 253 5.05 -17.88 2.43
N THR A 254 3.93 -17.19 2.15
CA THR A 254 2.60 -17.79 2.19
C THR A 254 2.42 -18.91 1.16
N ALA A 255 2.89 -18.73 -0.08
CA ALA A 255 2.69 -19.72 -1.14
C ALA A 255 3.44 -21.03 -0.87
N PRO A 256 4.77 -20.99 -0.59
CA PRO A 256 5.50 -22.21 -0.25
C PRO A 256 4.91 -22.89 0.97
N LEU A 257 4.69 -22.15 2.06
CA LEU A 257 4.23 -22.74 3.32
C LEU A 257 2.88 -23.48 3.20
N LEU A 258 1.96 -22.98 2.38
CA LEU A 258 0.65 -23.61 2.19
C LEU A 258 0.64 -24.73 1.14
N LEU A 259 1.49 -24.65 0.11
CA LEU A 259 1.44 -25.59 -1.02
C LEU A 259 2.45 -26.74 -0.89
N THR A 260 3.52 -26.57 -0.10
CA THR A 260 4.56 -27.58 0.04
C THR A 260 4.28 -28.39 1.29
N ALA A 261 3.56 -29.50 1.13
CA ALA A 261 3.25 -30.43 2.22
C ALA A 261 4.53 -31.07 2.81
N ASP A 262 5.58 -31.19 2.00
CA ASP A 262 6.87 -31.72 2.39
C ASP A 262 7.93 -30.62 2.39
N LEU A 263 8.30 -30.16 3.59
CA LEU A 263 9.39 -29.19 3.79
C LEU A 263 10.76 -29.78 3.42
N SER A 264 10.88 -31.11 3.35
CA SER A 264 12.15 -31.79 3.07
C SER A 264 12.48 -31.83 1.58
N ALA A 265 11.46 -31.76 0.71
CA ALA A 265 11.63 -31.66 -0.73
C ALA A 265 12.03 -30.22 -1.10
N GLY A 266 13.30 -29.90 -0.90
CA GLY A 266 13.87 -28.56 -1.03
C GLY A 266 13.78 -27.90 -2.41
N GLY A 267 12.96 -28.36 -3.35
CA GLY A 267 12.75 -27.82 -4.70
C GLY A 267 11.85 -26.57 -4.76
N THR A 268 11.13 -26.25 -3.68
CA THR A 268 10.07 -25.22 -3.66
C THR A 268 10.28 -24.10 -2.63
N THR A 269 11.38 -24.13 -1.89
CA THR A 269 11.69 -23.20 -0.81
C THR A 269 12.09 -21.82 -1.34
N THR A 270 11.51 -20.78 -0.75
CA THR A 270 11.93 -19.37 -0.91
C THR A 270 12.80 -18.95 0.28
N PRO A 271 13.54 -17.83 0.22
CA PRO A 271 14.38 -17.40 1.33
C PRO A 271 13.56 -17.14 2.60
N GLY A 272 12.38 -16.52 2.47
CA GLY A 272 11.49 -16.32 3.61
C GLY A 272 10.97 -17.64 4.21
N MET A 273 10.78 -18.68 3.39
CA MET A 273 10.39 -20.01 3.88
C MET A 273 11.55 -20.73 4.58
N LEU A 274 12.76 -20.67 4.02
CA LEU A 274 13.96 -21.22 4.66
C LEU A 274 14.22 -20.56 6.01
N VAL A 275 14.08 -19.24 6.09
CA VAL A 275 14.17 -18.52 7.37
C VAL A 275 13.13 -19.03 8.36
N TYR A 276 11.88 -19.20 7.94
CA TYR A 276 10.84 -19.75 8.81
C TYR A 276 11.22 -21.16 9.30
N GLU A 277 11.72 -22.01 8.41
CA GLU A 277 12.17 -23.36 8.76
C GLU A 277 13.33 -23.33 9.75
N TRP A 278 14.39 -22.57 9.48
CA TRP A 278 15.54 -22.44 10.37
C TRP A 278 15.13 -21.92 11.74
N VAL A 279 14.37 -20.83 11.79
CA VAL A 279 14.01 -20.17 13.05
C VAL A 279 13.02 -21.00 13.85
N PHE A 280 11.90 -21.44 13.25
CA PHE A 280 10.76 -21.96 14.01
C PHE A 280 10.61 -23.48 13.95
N ILE A 281 11.20 -24.15 12.96
CA ILE A 281 11.14 -25.62 12.84
C ILE A 281 12.43 -26.26 13.37
N ARG A 282 13.59 -25.71 13.00
CA ARG A 282 14.91 -26.20 13.46
C ARG A 282 15.41 -25.52 14.73
N TYR A 283 14.71 -24.50 15.22
CA TYR A 283 15.08 -23.72 16.40
C TYR A 283 16.47 -23.06 16.31
N ASP A 284 16.93 -22.77 15.09
CA ASP A 284 18.20 -22.12 14.79
C ASP A 284 17.99 -20.63 14.48
N LEU A 285 17.74 -19.88 15.55
CA LEU A 285 17.52 -18.44 15.51
C LEU A 285 18.72 -17.67 14.90
N PRO A 286 20.00 -17.99 15.23
CA PRO A 286 21.13 -17.27 14.67
C PRO A 286 21.29 -17.41 13.15
N ILE A 287 21.20 -18.63 12.59
CA ILE A 287 21.34 -18.84 11.13
C ILE A 287 20.19 -18.16 10.38
N GLY A 288 18.95 -18.33 10.85
CA GLY A 288 17.79 -17.66 10.26
C GLY A 288 17.87 -16.13 10.31
N SER A 289 18.40 -15.58 11.41
CA SER A 289 18.64 -14.15 11.57
C SER A 289 19.73 -13.64 10.61
N ALA A 290 20.80 -14.41 10.41
CA ALA A 290 21.87 -14.07 9.46
C ALA A 290 21.32 -14.00 8.02
N ALA A 291 20.48 -14.94 7.63
CA ALA A 291 19.84 -14.95 6.32
C ALA A 291 18.92 -13.76 6.08
N LEU A 292 18.07 -13.41 7.05
CA LEU A 292 17.25 -12.20 6.95
C LEU A 292 18.10 -10.93 6.91
N ALA A 293 19.16 -10.84 7.71
CA ALA A 293 20.07 -9.70 7.69
C ALA A 293 20.75 -9.54 6.32
N LEU A 294 21.14 -10.63 5.66
CA LEU A 294 21.68 -10.62 4.29
C LEU A 294 20.67 -10.10 3.27
N LEU A 295 19.38 -10.46 3.40
CA LEU A 295 18.31 -9.99 2.52
C LEU A 295 17.84 -8.56 2.85
N LEU A 296 18.03 -8.12 4.09
CA LEU A 296 17.66 -6.78 4.54
C LEU A 296 18.52 -5.71 3.87
N VAL A 297 19.82 -5.97 3.66
CA VAL A 297 20.74 -5.03 3.01
C VAL A 297 20.28 -4.62 1.59
N PRO A 298 20.10 -5.54 0.63
CA PRO A 298 19.61 -5.17 -0.71
C PRO A 298 18.21 -4.56 -0.66
N THR A 299 17.32 -5.05 0.22
CA THR A 299 15.98 -4.49 0.42
C THR A 299 16.04 -3.02 0.83
N ALA A 300 16.90 -2.68 1.79
CA ALA A 300 17.11 -1.32 2.26
C ALA A 300 17.73 -0.42 1.18
N LEU A 301 18.73 -0.93 0.44
CA LEU A 301 19.34 -0.20 -0.67
C LEU A 301 18.32 0.11 -1.77
N VAL A 302 17.49 -0.86 -2.15
CA VAL A 302 16.40 -0.64 -3.12
C VAL A 302 15.42 0.41 -2.60
N GLY A 303 15.07 0.39 -1.31
CA GLY A 303 14.25 1.41 -0.68
C GLY A 303 14.83 2.83 -0.82
N VAL A 304 16.13 2.98 -0.56
CA VAL A 304 16.87 4.25 -0.77
C VAL A 304 16.84 4.68 -2.23
N VAL A 305 17.13 3.77 -3.17
CA VAL A 305 17.10 4.04 -4.62
C VAL A 305 15.73 4.49 -5.07
N LEU A 306 14.65 3.88 -4.56
CA LEU A 306 13.28 4.22 -4.90
C LEU A 306 12.89 5.63 -4.46
N VAL A 307 13.17 5.98 -3.19
CA VAL A 307 12.90 7.34 -2.70
C VAL A 307 13.77 8.34 -3.43
N ALA A 308 15.05 8.03 -3.66
CA ALA A 308 15.95 8.89 -4.43
C ALA A 308 15.44 9.13 -5.86
N LEU A 309 14.93 8.09 -6.54
CA LEU A 309 14.36 8.18 -7.89
C LEU A 309 13.13 9.10 -7.93
N VAL A 310 12.20 8.90 -6.98
CA VAL A 310 10.99 9.72 -6.80
C VAL A 310 11.37 11.19 -6.58
N LEU A 311 12.36 11.46 -5.73
CA LEU A 311 12.86 12.82 -5.45
C LEU A 311 13.63 13.42 -6.64
N ALA A 312 14.46 12.64 -7.33
CA ALA A 312 15.28 13.08 -8.46
C ALA A 312 14.42 13.53 -9.65
N VAL A 313 13.38 12.77 -9.96
CA VAL A 313 12.41 13.11 -11.01
C VAL A 313 11.45 14.22 -10.58
N ARG A 314 11.50 14.61 -9.30
CA ARG A 314 10.65 15.60 -8.65
C ARG A 314 9.19 15.28 -8.93
N THR A 315 8.80 14.03 -8.68
CA THR A 315 7.42 13.60 -8.85
C THR A 315 6.51 14.46 -7.97
N ARG A 316 5.55 15.12 -8.59
CA ARG A 316 4.58 16.01 -7.93
C ARG A 316 3.21 15.40 -8.10
N VAL A 317 2.50 15.29 -6.99
CA VAL A 317 1.06 15.06 -7.03
C VAL A 317 0.38 16.40 -7.29
N GLU A 318 -0.43 16.45 -8.34
CA GLU A 318 -1.32 17.57 -8.61
C GLU A 318 -2.78 17.14 -8.48
N ILE A 319 -3.59 18.01 -7.90
CA ILE A 319 -5.03 17.81 -7.77
C ILE A 319 -5.72 18.71 -8.79
N VAL A 320 -6.47 18.09 -9.69
CA VAL A 320 -7.13 18.81 -10.79
C VAL A 320 -8.42 19.49 -10.29
N PRO A 321 -8.57 20.83 -10.41
CA PRO A 321 -9.79 21.55 -10.00
C PRO A 321 -11.04 21.14 -10.80
N ARG A 322 -12.23 21.24 -10.18
CA ARG A 322 -13.53 20.83 -10.78
C ARG A 322 -13.97 21.67 -12.00
N GLY A 323 -13.50 22.91 -12.16
CA GLY A 323 -14.13 23.89 -13.08
C GLY A 323 -13.35 24.29 -14.34
N VAL A 324 -12.04 24.08 -14.41
CA VAL A 324 -11.21 24.70 -15.47
C VAL A 324 -11.36 24.03 -16.85
N ALA A 325 -11.79 22.76 -16.90
CA ALA A 325 -11.82 21.98 -18.14
C ALA A 325 -13.03 22.24 -19.05
N ALA A 326 -14.08 22.92 -18.57
CA ALA A 326 -15.29 23.16 -19.35
C ALA A 326 -15.28 24.51 -20.10
N GLY A 327 -14.52 25.51 -19.64
CA GLY A 327 -14.55 26.87 -20.21
C GLY A 327 -13.57 27.11 -21.37
N SER A 328 -12.40 26.47 -21.38
CA SER A 328 -11.33 26.86 -22.33
C SER A 328 -11.56 26.39 -23.78
N GLY A 329 -12.54 25.54 -24.04
CA GLY A 329 -12.88 25.09 -25.40
C GLY A 329 -13.89 26.00 -26.13
N ALA A 330 -14.69 26.76 -25.38
CA ALA A 330 -15.74 27.61 -25.96
C ALA A 330 -15.25 29.04 -26.25
N GLU A 331 -14.37 29.61 -25.40
CA GLU A 331 -13.93 31.00 -25.58
C GLU A 331 -12.88 31.20 -26.68
N VAL A 332 -12.07 30.18 -27.01
CA VAL A 332 -11.10 30.25 -28.12
C VAL A 332 -11.79 30.23 -29.49
N GLY A 333 -13.04 29.75 -29.56
CA GLY A 333 -13.88 29.83 -30.77
C GLY A 333 -14.56 31.18 -30.96
N ALA A 334 -14.85 31.92 -29.86
CA ALA A 334 -15.54 33.21 -29.93
C ALA A 334 -14.61 34.39 -30.21
N ALA A 335 -13.36 34.36 -29.71
CA ALA A 335 -12.40 35.46 -29.91
C ALA A 335 -11.73 35.48 -31.28
N LYS A 336 -11.90 34.43 -32.11
CA LYS A 336 -11.33 34.37 -33.47
C LYS A 336 -12.24 34.91 -34.57
N GLY A 337 -13.41 35.46 -34.20
CA GLY A 337 -14.40 36.03 -35.13
C GLY A 337 -14.25 37.54 -35.43
N ALA A 338 -13.29 38.25 -34.82
CA ALA A 338 -13.29 39.73 -34.90
C ALA A 338 -12.23 40.36 -35.82
N THR A 339 -11.29 39.62 -36.41
CA THR A 339 -10.30 40.22 -37.32
C THR A 339 -9.81 39.23 -38.37
N ALA A 340 -10.49 39.13 -39.52
CA ALA A 340 -9.89 38.60 -40.75
C ALA A 340 -10.69 39.04 -41.99
N ASP A 341 -10.54 40.30 -42.36
CA ASP A 341 -10.55 40.70 -43.76
C ASP A 341 -9.11 40.54 -44.27
N ARG A 342 -8.72 39.30 -44.64
CA ARG A 342 -7.58 39.05 -45.54
C ARG A 342 -7.62 37.63 -46.09
N ALA A 343 -8.02 37.56 -47.35
CA ALA A 343 -8.01 36.36 -48.17
C ALA A 343 -6.57 35.87 -48.43
N THR A 344 -6.27 34.66 -47.94
CA THR A 344 -5.31 33.75 -48.57
C THR A 344 -5.82 32.33 -48.39
N THR A 345 -6.33 31.79 -49.48
CA THR A 345 -6.74 30.40 -49.71
C THR A 345 -5.54 29.46 -49.54
N VAL A 346 -5.53 28.71 -48.43
CA VAL A 346 -4.74 27.48 -48.32
C VAL A 346 -5.73 26.37 -48.02
N GLU A 347 -6.00 25.54 -49.02
CA GLU A 347 -6.78 24.29 -48.92
C GLU A 347 -6.03 23.29 -48.03
N ALA A 348 -6.04 23.50 -46.72
CA ALA A 348 -5.59 22.52 -45.75
C ALA A 348 -6.77 21.60 -45.40
N GLY A 349 -6.67 20.33 -45.80
CA GLY A 349 -7.71 19.30 -45.68
C GLY A 349 -8.44 19.30 -44.34
N VAL A 350 -9.74 19.58 -44.42
CA VAL A 350 -10.71 19.43 -43.32
C VAL A 350 -10.78 17.94 -42.97
N VAL A 351 -10.04 17.51 -41.95
CA VAL A 351 -10.22 16.19 -41.36
C VAL A 351 -11.63 16.16 -40.75
N PRO A 352 -12.53 15.26 -41.17
CA PRO A 352 -13.92 15.25 -40.74
C PRO A 352 -14.00 15.02 -39.22
N ALA A 353 -14.73 15.90 -38.52
CA ALA A 353 -14.93 15.85 -37.07
C ALA A 353 -15.48 14.50 -36.58
N ASP A 354 -16.15 13.75 -37.47
CA ASP A 354 -16.71 12.44 -37.22
C ASP A 354 -15.65 11.36 -36.94
N ALA A 355 -14.46 11.45 -37.56
CA ALA A 355 -13.39 10.48 -37.34
C ALA A 355 -12.80 10.57 -35.92
N ALA A 356 -12.72 11.78 -35.36
CA ALA A 356 -12.22 11.99 -34.00
C ALA A 356 -13.21 11.49 -32.94
N SER A 357 -14.52 11.71 -33.16
CA SER A 357 -15.56 11.24 -32.26
C SER A 357 -15.66 9.71 -32.27
N ALA A 358 -15.60 9.08 -33.44
CA ALA A 358 -15.58 7.61 -33.59
C ALA A 358 -14.40 6.96 -32.85
N ARG A 359 -13.18 7.52 -32.99
CA ARG A 359 -11.99 7.02 -32.29
C ARG A 359 -12.12 7.09 -30.77
N SER A 360 -12.73 8.16 -30.25
CA SER A 360 -12.96 8.33 -28.81
C SER A 360 -13.96 7.32 -28.24
N ARG A 361 -15.01 7.00 -29.01
CA ARG A 361 -16.01 5.97 -28.65
C ARG A 361 -15.36 4.58 -28.63
N LEU A 362 -14.60 4.22 -29.66
CA LEU A 362 -13.91 2.93 -29.74
C LEU A 362 -12.93 2.73 -28.57
N LEU A 363 -12.15 3.74 -28.22
CA LEU A 363 -11.23 3.68 -27.08
C LEU A 363 -11.97 3.57 -25.74
N SER A 364 -13.14 4.22 -25.61
CA SER A 364 -13.95 4.10 -24.41
C SER A 364 -14.52 2.69 -24.25
N VAL A 365 -15.05 2.10 -25.33
CA VAL A 365 -15.53 0.70 -25.32
C VAL A 365 -14.40 -0.26 -24.98
N LEU A 366 -13.24 -0.13 -25.65
CA LEU A 366 -12.07 -0.96 -25.38
C LEU A 366 -11.63 -0.87 -23.91
N SER A 367 -11.70 0.32 -23.30
CA SER A 367 -11.34 0.52 -21.89
C SER A 367 -12.23 -0.30 -20.97
N VAL A 368 -13.54 -0.25 -21.19
CA VAL A 368 -14.51 -0.97 -20.36
C VAL A 368 -14.31 -2.46 -20.57
N VAL A 369 -14.22 -2.92 -21.83
CA VAL A 369 -14.02 -4.34 -22.15
C VAL A 369 -12.77 -4.88 -21.48
N LEU A 370 -11.65 -4.16 -21.55
CA LEU A 370 -10.39 -4.60 -20.96
C LEU A 370 -10.44 -4.67 -19.43
N VAL A 371 -11.01 -3.66 -18.78
CA VAL A 371 -11.12 -3.64 -17.30
C VAL A 371 -12.13 -4.66 -16.82
N SER A 372 -13.25 -4.83 -17.54
CA SER A 372 -14.21 -5.89 -17.28
C SER A 372 -13.59 -7.27 -17.50
N ALA A 373 -12.78 -7.47 -18.55
CA ALA A 373 -12.06 -8.71 -18.77
C ALA A 373 -11.05 -9.00 -17.64
N LEU A 374 -10.36 -7.98 -17.12
CA LEU A 374 -9.48 -8.13 -15.95
C LEU A 374 -10.28 -8.49 -14.70
N ALA A 375 -11.40 -7.83 -14.44
CA ALA A 375 -12.27 -8.11 -13.30
C ALA A 375 -12.87 -9.52 -13.39
N VAL A 376 -13.44 -9.88 -14.54
CA VAL A 376 -13.99 -11.22 -14.81
C VAL A 376 -12.90 -12.27 -14.75
N GLY A 377 -11.74 -12.04 -15.37
CA GLY A 377 -10.60 -12.95 -15.30
C GLY A 377 -10.15 -13.20 -13.87
N THR A 378 -10.16 -12.16 -13.01
CA THR A 378 -9.83 -12.32 -11.58
C THR A 378 -10.90 -13.12 -10.84
N VAL A 379 -12.19 -12.89 -11.13
CA VAL A 379 -13.29 -13.69 -10.56
C VAL A 379 -13.23 -15.15 -11.02
N VAL A 380 -12.90 -15.40 -12.29
CA VAL A 380 -12.74 -16.76 -12.84
C VAL A 380 -11.56 -17.47 -12.20
N LEU A 381 -10.41 -16.79 -12.05
CA LEU A 381 -9.25 -17.33 -11.35
C LEU A 381 -9.56 -17.60 -9.87
N GLY A 382 -10.32 -16.72 -9.22
CA GLY A 382 -10.77 -16.87 -7.84
C GLY A 382 -11.98 -17.77 -7.66
N TRP A 383 -12.52 -18.38 -8.73
CA TRP A 383 -13.83 -19.05 -8.69
C TRP A 383 -13.86 -20.27 -7.78
N SER A 384 -12.78 -21.07 -7.76
CA SER A 384 -12.67 -22.23 -6.87
C SER A 384 -12.81 -21.82 -5.40
N TRP A 385 -12.16 -20.72 -5.01
CA TRP A 385 -12.30 -20.15 -3.68
C TRP A 385 -13.69 -19.52 -3.45
N LEU A 386 -14.22 -18.75 -4.41
CA LEU A 386 -15.52 -18.09 -4.31
C LEU A 386 -16.66 -19.10 -4.09
N ARG A 387 -16.55 -20.34 -4.57
CA ARG A 387 -17.51 -21.40 -4.24
C ARG A 387 -17.47 -21.78 -2.76
N GLY A 388 -16.28 -21.91 -2.20
CA GLY A 388 -16.08 -22.20 -0.78
C GLY A 388 -16.41 -21.04 0.15
N VAL A 389 -16.58 -19.80 -0.34
CA VAL A 389 -16.83 -18.63 0.51
C VAL A 389 -18.13 -18.72 1.33
N LEU A 390 -19.06 -19.57 0.88
CA LEU A 390 -20.32 -19.84 1.57
C LEU A 390 -20.20 -20.99 2.59
N GLU A 391 -19.13 -21.78 2.50
CA GLU A 391 -18.84 -22.88 3.43
C GLU A 391 -18.24 -22.27 4.71
N THR A 392 -19.10 -22.13 5.71
CA THR A 392 -18.74 -21.55 7.03
C THR A 392 -18.80 -22.57 8.15
N ASP A 393 -19.14 -23.82 7.85
CA ASP A 393 -19.21 -24.90 8.82
C ASP A 393 -17.81 -25.19 9.36
N VAL A 394 -17.63 -25.01 10.67
CA VAL A 394 -16.34 -25.18 11.34
C VAL A 394 -16.33 -26.50 12.10
N VAL A 395 -15.14 -27.05 12.28
CA VAL A 395 -14.85 -28.18 13.15
C VAL A 395 -15.52 -27.97 14.52
N PRO A 396 -16.24 -28.98 15.06
CA PRO A 396 -16.87 -28.91 16.37
C PRO A 396 -15.88 -28.46 17.45
N GLY A 397 -16.25 -27.44 18.23
CA GLY A 397 -15.42 -26.88 19.30
C GLY A 397 -14.65 -25.61 18.96
N ILE A 398 -14.72 -25.14 17.71
CA ILE A 398 -14.12 -23.88 17.28
C ILE A 398 -15.22 -22.86 16.98
N ASP A 399 -15.18 -21.70 17.64
CA ASP A 399 -16.11 -20.61 17.37
C ASP A 399 -15.67 -19.78 16.14
N ALA A 400 -16.38 -19.99 15.04
CA ALA A 400 -16.24 -19.24 13.78
C ALA A 400 -16.28 -17.71 13.99
N GLY A 401 -17.17 -17.26 14.88
CA GLY A 401 -17.37 -15.84 15.17
C GLY A 401 -16.14 -15.22 15.81
N THR A 402 -15.58 -15.87 16.83
CA THR A 402 -14.34 -15.43 17.48
C THR A 402 -13.16 -15.33 16.51
N LEU A 403 -13.02 -16.27 15.57
CA LEU A 403 -11.93 -16.25 14.60
C LEU A 403 -12.05 -15.13 13.58
N GLN A 404 -13.24 -14.97 13.00
CA GLN A 404 -13.50 -13.91 12.03
C GLN A 404 -13.35 -12.55 12.70
N THR A 405 -13.91 -12.36 13.88
CA THR A 405 -13.77 -11.11 14.63
C THR A 405 -12.31 -10.84 14.95
N THR A 406 -11.56 -11.82 15.46
CA THR A 406 -10.14 -11.62 15.80
C THR A 406 -9.29 -11.30 14.57
N THR A 407 -9.50 -11.99 13.43
CA THR A 407 -8.77 -11.77 12.18
C THR A 407 -9.07 -10.39 11.58
N TRP A 408 -10.35 -10.05 11.45
CA TRP A 408 -10.75 -8.79 10.80
C TRP A 408 -10.56 -7.57 11.70
N VAL A 409 -10.82 -7.68 13.00
CA VAL A 409 -10.61 -6.58 13.95
C VAL A 409 -9.12 -6.24 14.06
N SER A 410 -8.24 -7.23 14.24
CA SER A 410 -6.80 -6.98 14.31
C SER A 410 -6.27 -6.36 13.02
N SER A 411 -6.75 -6.83 11.87
CA SER A 411 -6.34 -6.31 10.57
C SER A 411 -6.85 -4.89 10.29
N VAL A 412 -8.13 -4.60 10.58
CA VAL A 412 -8.71 -3.25 10.45
C VAL A 412 -8.01 -2.28 11.40
N LEU A 413 -7.78 -2.68 12.66
CA LEU A 413 -7.06 -1.86 13.63
C LEU A 413 -5.64 -1.55 13.16
N THR A 414 -4.92 -2.57 12.65
CA THR A 414 -3.59 -2.39 12.05
C THR A 414 -3.65 -1.39 10.89
N GLY A 415 -4.57 -1.58 9.94
CA GLY A 415 -4.73 -0.69 8.79
C GLY A 415 -5.07 0.76 9.19
N LEU A 416 -5.93 0.96 10.19
CA LEU A 416 -6.28 2.27 10.70
C LEU A 416 -5.09 2.97 11.35
N VAL A 417 -4.36 2.28 12.23
CA VAL A 417 -3.18 2.84 12.91
C VAL A 417 -2.11 3.20 11.88
N VAL A 418 -1.80 2.28 10.96
CA VAL A 418 -0.77 2.47 9.94
C VAL A 418 -1.08 3.65 9.03
N VAL A 419 -2.32 3.77 8.56
CA VAL A 419 -2.73 4.87 7.69
C VAL A 419 -2.80 6.18 8.47
N ALA A 420 -3.32 6.18 9.69
CA ALA A 420 -3.39 7.39 10.51
C ALA A 420 -2.00 7.98 10.76
N VAL A 421 -1.03 7.16 11.18
CA VAL A 421 0.37 7.56 11.36
C VAL A 421 0.97 8.10 10.06
N ALA A 422 0.75 7.41 8.94
CA ALA A 422 1.24 7.84 7.63
C ALA A 422 0.62 9.17 7.15
N VAL A 423 -0.67 9.40 7.42
CA VAL A 423 -1.39 10.65 7.09
C VAL A 423 -0.87 11.81 7.92
N VAL A 424 -0.77 11.63 9.25
CA VAL A 424 -0.23 12.65 10.17
C VAL A 424 1.21 12.98 9.77
N GLY A 425 2.02 11.96 9.50
CA GLY A 425 3.40 12.13 9.09
C GLY A 425 3.53 12.82 7.73
N GLY A 426 2.74 12.38 6.75
CA GLY A 426 2.71 12.98 5.42
C GLY A 426 2.24 14.43 5.43
N PHE A 427 1.29 14.77 6.31
CA PHE A 427 0.87 16.16 6.54
C PHE A 427 1.99 16.99 7.18
N GLY A 428 2.65 16.45 8.21
CA GLY A 428 3.78 17.09 8.87
C GLY A 428 4.94 17.40 7.93
N ILE A 429 5.39 16.41 7.14
CA ILE A 429 6.51 16.57 6.21
C ILE A 429 6.08 17.38 4.97
N GLY A 430 4.95 17.01 4.35
CA GLY A 430 4.52 17.52 3.06
C GLY A 430 3.82 18.88 3.12
N PHE A 431 2.86 19.05 4.03
CA PHE A 431 2.04 20.27 4.12
C PHE A 431 2.70 21.35 4.99
N LEU A 432 3.17 21.00 6.20
CA LEU A 432 3.77 21.98 7.13
C LEU A 432 5.19 22.40 6.71
N ARG A 433 5.89 21.55 5.96
CA ARG A 433 7.20 21.83 5.36
C ARG A 433 8.24 22.34 6.38
N PRO A 434 8.62 21.53 7.37
CA PRO A 434 9.57 21.92 8.41
C PRO A 434 10.92 22.44 7.86
N ALA A 435 11.41 21.84 6.76
CA ALA A 435 12.61 22.25 6.05
C ALA A 435 12.32 23.04 4.75
N GLY A 436 11.15 23.68 4.66
CA GLY A 436 10.72 24.44 3.49
C GLY A 436 10.65 23.59 2.23
N ARG A 437 11.28 24.04 1.14
CA ARG A 437 11.30 23.33 -0.16
C ARG A 437 12.04 21.99 -0.10
N ARG A 438 12.89 21.78 0.91
CA ARG A 438 13.68 20.55 1.07
C ARG A 438 13.00 19.52 1.96
N SER A 439 11.80 19.76 2.46
CA SER A 439 11.13 18.84 3.40
C SER A 439 10.92 17.43 2.83
N GLU A 440 10.76 17.28 1.51
CA GLU A 440 10.67 15.97 0.86
C GLU A 440 11.97 15.15 0.98
N TRP A 441 13.13 15.79 1.16
CA TRP A 441 14.40 15.08 1.40
C TRP A 441 14.46 14.39 2.76
N LEU A 442 13.61 14.80 3.72
CA LEU A 442 13.48 14.10 5.01
C LEU A 442 12.99 12.66 4.81
N LEU A 443 12.33 12.35 3.69
CA LEU A 443 11.94 10.97 3.35
C LEU A 443 13.15 10.05 3.16
N LEU A 444 14.35 10.56 2.84
CA LEU A 444 15.56 9.72 2.73
C LEU A 444 15.94 9.06 4.04
N ALA A 445 15.62 9.67 5.18
CA ALA A 445 15.88 9.07 6.50
C ALA A 445 15.01 7.81 6.74
N PHE A 446 13.86 7.72 6.06
CA PHE A 446 12.94 6.58 6.15
C PHE A 446 13.15 5.57 5.01
N ALA A 447 13.85 5.97 3.95
CA ALA A 447 13.98 5.19 2.73
C ALA A 447 14.56 3.77 2.89
N PRO A 448 15.53 3.51 3.80
CA PRO A 448 16.00 2.14 4.08
C PRO A 448 14.88 1.18 4.52
N PHE A 449 13.79 1.70 5.06
CA PHE A 449 12.66 0.92 5.57
C PHE A 449 11.48 0.86 4.60
N LEU A 450 11.61 1.38 3.38
CA LEU A 450 10.51 1.45 2.41
C LEU A 450 9.92 0.06 2.08
N LEU A 451 10.77 -0.95 1.97
CA LEU A 451 10.38 -2.31 1.58
C LEU A 451 10.56 -3.33 2.73
N VAL A 452 10.86 -2.84 3.93
CA VAL A 452 11.03 -3.68 5.12
C VAL A 452 9.65 -3.94 5.72
N GLY A 453 9.24 -5.22 5.71
CA GLY A 453 7.98 -5.66 6.30
C GLY A 453 8.19 -6.52 7.55
N THR A 454 7.08 -6.98 8.15
CA THR A 454 7.09 -7.83 9.34
C THR A 454 7.95 -9.09 9.15
N THR A 455 7.89 -9.71 7.97
CA THR A 455 8.69 -10.90 7.63
C THR A 455 10.19 -10.65 7.73
N SER A 456 10.66 -9.46 7.32
CA SER A 456 12.08 -9.12 7.28
C SER A 456 12.70 -8.95 8.67
N LEU A 457 11.88 -8.72 9.69
CA LEU A 457 12.27 -8.50 11.08
C LEU A 457 11.70 -9.57 12.03
N LEU A 458 11.17 -10.66 11.47
CA LEU A 458 10.33 -11.62 12.19
C LEU A 458 10.98 -12.20 13.47
N PRO A 459 12.26 -12.65 13.48
CA PRO A 459 12.90 -13.15 14.70
C PRO A 459 12.92 -12.14 15.84
N ALA A 460 13.34 -10.90 15.54
CA ALA A 460 13.45 -9.85 16.55
C ALA A 460 12.06 -9.44 17.08
N LEU A 461 11.07 -9.30 16.19
CA LEU A 461 9.69 -8.96 16.57
C LEU A 461 9.00 -10.08 17.36
N PHE A 462 9.35 -11.34 17.09
CA PHE A 462 8.87 -12.48 17.88
C PHE A 462 9.45 -12.47 19.29
N GLU A 463 10.76 -12.26 19.43
CA GLU A 463 11.42 -12.14 20.73
C GLU A 463 10.84 -10.97 21.55
N ASP A 464 10.62 -9.81 20.92
CA ASP A 464 9.91 -8.67 21.54
C ASP A 464 8.49 -9.06 22.00
N GLY A 465 7.79 -9.88 21.21
CA GLY A 465 6.44 -10.35 21.51
C GLY A 465 6.39 -11.33 22.69
N VAL A 466 7.40 -12.21 22.81
CA VAL A 466 7.63 -13.11 23.95
C VAL A 466 7.92 -12.28 25.20
N ASP A 467 8.89 -11.37 25.13
CA ASP A 467 9.32 -10.51 26.24
C ASP A 467 8.16 -9.67 26.78
N ALA A 468 7.29 -9.19 25.88
CA ALA A 468 6.12 -8.39 26.24
C ALA A 468 4.89 -9.21 26.69
N GLY A 469 4.96 -10.55 26.66
CA GLY A 469 3.83 -11.42 27.01
C GLY A 469 2.62 -11.25 26.09
N THR A 470 2.85 -10.91 24.82
CA THR A 470 1.78 -10.63 23.84
C THR A 470 1.41 -11.83 22.96
N LEU A 471 2.15 -12.93 23.08
CA LEU A 471 1.87 -14.17 22.37
C LEU A 471 0.47 -14.68 22.66
N GLY A 472 -0.22 -15.14 21.61
CA GLY A 472 -1.57 -15.66 21.68
C GLY A 472 -2.66 -14.64 22.06
N THR A 473 -2.35 -13.34 22.13
CA THR A 473 -3.31 -12.28 22.43
C THR A 473 -3.75 -11.51 21.19
N LEU A 474 -4.92 -10.87 21.22
CA LEU A 474 -5.37 -9.94 20.17
C LEU A 474 -4.34 -8.82 19.93
N ARG A 475 -3.65 -8.37 20.98
CA ARG A 475 -2.60 -7.34 20.88
C ARG A 475 -1.40 -7.82 20.08
N GLY A 476 -0.99 -9.08 20.23
CA GLY A 476 0.10 -9.68 19.45
C GLY A 476 -0.25 -9.83 17.96
N LEU A 477 -1.53 -10.03 17.64
CA LEU A 477 -2.00 -10.11 16.25
C LEU A 477 -1.99 -8.78 15.52
N VAL A 478 -2.08 -7.65 16.23
CA VAL A 478 -1.89 -6.32 15.64
C VAL A 478 -0.42 -6.16 15.25
N SER A 479 -0.14 -5.82 14.00
CA SER A 479 1.24 -5.71 13.53
C SER A 479 2.02 -4.69 14.39
N PRO A 480 3.25 -5.01 14.81
CA PRO A 480 4.08 -4.09 15.58
C PRO A 480 4.60 -2.91 14.74
N LEU A 481 4.50 -3.00 13.40
CA LEU A 481 4.96 -1.97 12.46
C LEU A 481 3.82 -0.97 12.18
N TRP A 482 3.72 0.07 13.01
CA TRP A 482 2.72 1.13 12.85
C TRP A 482 3.10 2.17 11.79
N LEU A 483 4.38 2.30 11.44
CA LEU A 483 4.83 3.27 10.46
C LEU A 483 5.02 2.63 9.08
N SER A 484 4.03 2.71 8.17
CA SER A 484 4.25 2.30 6.78
C SER A 484 4.98 3.41 5.99
N VAL A 485 6.26 3.18 5.68
CA VAL A 485 7.07 4.14 4.90
C VAL A 485 6.52 4.36 3.48
N PRO A 486 6.03 3.34 2.73
CA PRO A 486 5.39 3.57 1.43
C PRO A 486 4.22 4.55 1.51
N LEU A 487 3.36 4.40 2.52
CA LEU A 487 2.24 5.30 2.74
C LEU A 487 2.69 6.69 3.21
N LEU A 488 3.72 6.76 4.05
CA LEU A 488 4.33 8.03 4.45
C LEU A 488 4.83 8.81 3.23
N VAL A 489 5.56 8.16 2.32
CA VAL A 489 6.02 8.76 1.06
C VAL A 489 4.84 9.24 0.22
N LEU A 490 3.84 8.38 0.02
CA LEU A 490 2.63 8.69 -0.75
C LEU A 490 1.91 9.93 -0.20
N PHE A 491 1.56 9.94 1.09
CA PHE A 491 0.85 11.06 1.70
C PHE A 491 1.70 12.32 1.77
N THR A 492 3.02 12.21 1.98
CA THR A 492 3.93 13.36 1.92
C THR A 492 3.86 14.05 0.55
N LEU A 493 3.91 13.28 -0.54
CA LEU A 493 3.83 13.84 -1.90
C LEU A 493 2.48 14.47 -2.19
N VAL A 494 1.38 13.83 -1.75
CA VAL A 494 0.01 14.34 -1.89
C VAL A 494 -0.16 15.67 -1.16
N PHE A 495 0.19 15.72 0.13
CA PHE A 495 0.07 16.92 0.95
C PHE A 495 1.02 18.04 0.51
N ALA A 496 2.22 17.70 0.04
CA ALA A 496 3.11 18.66 -0.61
C ALA A 496 2.49 19.22 -1.90
N GLY A 497 1.72 18.42 -2.64
CA GLY A 497 0.90 18.87 -3.77
C GLY A 497 -0.14 19.91 -3.37
N VAL A 498 -0.96 19.58 -2.36
CA VAL A 498 -2.00 20.48 -1.80
C VAL A 498 -1.39 21.82 -1.36
N ARG A 499 -0.26 21.77 -0.65
CA ARG A 499 0.42 22.98 -0.17
C ARG A 499 0.88 23.88 -1.32
N ARG A 500 1.44 23.30 -2.38
CA ARG A 500 1.85 24.07 -3.57
C ARG A 500 0.67 24.73 -4.27
N SER A 501 -0.44 24.01 -4.40
CA SER A 501 -1.67 24.57 -4.97
C SER A 501 -2.16 25.78 -4.18
N ARG A 502 -2.15 25.70 -2.84
CA ARG A 502 -2.48 26.83 -1.96
C ARG A 502 -1.49 27.99 -2.10
N ASP A 503 -0.18 27.70 -2.08
CA ASP A 503 0.86 28.72 -2.22
C ASP A 503 0.81 29.41 -3.61
N ALA A 504 0.25 28.75 -4.63
CA ALA A 504 0.02 29.30 -5.96
C ALA A 504 -1.26 30.14 -6.08
N GLY A 505 -1.93 30.47 -4.97
CA GLY A 505 -3.12 31.33 -4.95
C GLY A 505 -4.43 30.65 -5.31
N GLN A 506 -4.48 29.31 -5.39
CA GLN A 506 -5.75 28.60 -5.58
C GLN A 506 -6.53 28.60 -4.26
N ALA A 507 -7.44 29.56 -4.08
CA ALA A 507 -8.24 29.74 -2.87
C ALA A 507 -8.94 28.45 -2.40
N ASP A 508 -9.42 27.64 -3.35
CA ASP A 508 -10.10 26.36 -3.09
C ASP A 508 -9.20 25.12 -3.13
N ALA A 509 -7.87 25.27 -3.07
CA ALA A 509 -6.93 24.15 -3.17
C ALA A 509 -7.22 23.05 -2.13
N VAL A 510 -7.43 23.43 -0.86
CA VAL A 510 -7.68 22.48 0.23
C VAL A 510 -9.06 21.83 0.08
N ARG A 511 -10.09 22.63 -0.21
CA ARG A 511 -11.47 22.14 -0.37
C ARG A 511 -11.60 21.19 -1.57
N SER A 512 -10.92 21.50 -2.68
CA SER A 512 -10.90 20.65 -3.87
C SER A 512 -10.08 19.36 -3.69
N ALA A 513 -9.10 19.38 -2.77
CA ALA A 513 -8.28 18.25 -2.37
C ALA A 513 -8.95 17.29 -1.39
N LEU A 514 -9.92 17.75 -0.60
CA LEU A 514 -10.52 16.96 0.49
C LEU A 514 -11.04 15.59 0.01
N VAL A 515 -11.88 15.58 -1.02
CA VAL A 515 -12.46 14.33 -1.57
C VAL A 515 -11.40 13.34 -2.08
N PRO A 516 -10.46 13.72 -2.97
CA PRO A 516 -9.44 12.78 -3.43
C PRO A 516 -8.47 12.33 -2.34
N VAL A 517 -8.15 13.19 -1.36
CA VAL A 517 -7.31 12.81 -0.23
C VAL A 517 -8.05 11.82 0.66
N LEU A 518 -9.31 12.07 1.03
CA LEU A 518 -10.12 11.12 1.80
C LEU A 518 -10.32 9.79 1.07
N GLY A 519 -10.54 9.83 -0.26
CA GLY A 519 -10.59 8.63 -1.09
C GLY A 519 -9.29 7.84 -1.06
N LEU A 520 -8.14 8.52 -1.09
CA LEU A 520 -6.84 7.87 -0.99
C LEU A 520 -6.61 7.28 0.40
N VAL A 521 -6.96 8.00 1.47
CA VAL A 521 -6.90 7.53 2.86
C VAL A 521 -7.74 6.27 3.05
N GLY A 522 -9.00 6.30 2.59
CA GLY A 522 -9.90 5.15 2.65
C GLY A 522 -9.36 3.97 1.85
N LEU A 523 -8.87 4.20 0.62
CA LEU A 523 -8.28 3.15 -0.20
C LEU A 523 -7.04 2.52 0.47
N SER A 524 -6.14 3.33 1.00
CA SER A 524 -4.95 2.85 1.71
C SER A 524 -5.33 2.03 2.94
N GLY A 525 -6.34 2.45 3.70
CA GLY A 525 -6.84 1.73 4.87
C GLY A 525 -7.42 0.38 4.49
N LEU A 526 -8.29 0.34 3.49
CA LEU A 526 -8.89 -0.89 2.98
C LEU A 526 -7.84 -1.85 2.41
N VAL A 527 -6.90 -1.38 1.58
CA VAL A 527 -5.85 -2.25 1.03
C VAL A 527 -4.95 -2.80 2.14
N THR A 528 -4.57 -1.98 3.12
CA THR A 528 -3.72 -2.40 4.24
C THR A 528 -4.44 -3.44 5.10
N ALA A 529 -5.70 -3.18 5.48
CA ALA A 529 -6.52 -4.14 6.23
C ALA A 529 -6.85 -5.41 5.42
N TRP A 530 -6.98 -5.32 4.10
CA TRP A 530 -7.17 -6.52 3.29
C TRP A 530 -5.90 -7.37 3.29
N VAL A 531 -4.75 -6.76 2.96
CA VAL A 531 -3.46 -7.47 2.89
C VAL A 531 -3.10 -8.10 4.23
N HIS A 532 -3.26 -7.39 5.35
CA HIS A 532 -2.98 -7.95 6.68
C HIS A 532 -3.91 -9.10 7.07
N ALA A 533 -5.19 -9.06 6.66
CA ALA A 533 -6.11 -10.18 6.92
C ALA A 533 -5.71 -11.45 6.14
N GLN A 534 -4.98 -11.28 5.04
CA GLN A 534 -4.44 -12.37 4.22
C GLN A 534 -2.99 -12.74 4.59
N GLN A 535 -2.37 -12.06 5.57
CA GLN A 535 -1.04 -12.44 6.03
C GLN A 535 -1.11 -13.71 6.86
N TYR A 536 -0.25 -14.66 6.51
CA TYR A 536 -0.25 -15.98 7.15
C TYR A 536 0.87 -16.12 8.19
N LEU A 537 2.07 -15.64 7.85
CA LEU A 537 3.28 -15.89 8.64
C LEU A 537 3.27 -15.27 10.04
N TRP A 538 2.84 -14.01 10.17
CA TRP A 538 2.84 -13.34 11.47
C TRP A 538 1.82 -13.96 12.45
N PRO A 539 0.54 -14.17 12.07
CA PRO A 539 -0.40 -14.88 12.93
C PRO A 539 0.11 -16.26 13.32
N LEU A 540 0.65 -17.04 12.38
CA LEU A 540 1.19 -18.37 12.65
C LEU A 540 2.22 -18.37 13.78
N VAL A 541 3.14 -17.42 13.77
CA VAL A 541 4.21 -17.33 14.76
C VAL A 541 3.70 -16.80 16.09
N ILE A 542 2.83 -15.77 16.07
CA ILE A 542 2.40 -15.10 17.31
C ILE A 542 1.32 -15.88 18.08
N SER A 543 0.51 -16.68 17.40
CA SER A 543 -0.56 -17.48 18.00
C SER A 543 -0.08 -18.85 18.50
N TYR A 544 1.21 -19.05 18.70
CA TYR A 544 1.75 -20.30 19.23
C TYR A 544 1.05 -20.68 20.55
N GLY A 545 0.33 -21.81 20.55
CA GLY A 545 -0.44 -22.31 21.70
C GLY A 545 -1.88 -21.80 21.83
N SER A 546 -2.39 -20.94 20.93
CA SER A 546 -3.78 -20.49 20.95
C SER A 546 -4.46 -20.52 19.57
N ASN A 547 -5.70 -21.03 19.50
CA ASN A 547 -6.50 -21.08 18.27
C ASN A 547 -7.13 -19.71 17.94
N THR A 548 -6.31 -18.66 17.81
CA THR A 548 -6.79 -17.27 17.82
C THR A 548 -6.96 -16.62 16.44
N SER A 549 -6.53 -17.24 15.34
CA SER A 549 -6.71 -16.63 14.00
C SER A 549 -7.12 -17.61 12.92
N THR A 550 -7.92 -17.12 11.97
CA THR A 550 -8.49 -17.93 10.88
C THR A 550 -7.43 -18.57 9.98
N PRO A 551 -6.35 -17.86 9.54
CA PRO A 551 -5.36 -18.46 8.66
C PRO A 551 -4.69 -19.70 9.28
N ILE A 552 -4.51 -19.72 10.60
CA ILE A 552 -3.88 -20.84 11.31
C ILE A 552 -4.76 -22.08 11.27
N LEU A 553 -6.05 -21.92 11.51
CA LEU A 553 -6.99 -23.03 11.45
C LEU A 553 -7.11 -23.61 10.06
N VAL A 554 -7.00 -22.78 9.03
CA VAL A 554 -6.95 -23.27 7.65
C VAL A 554 -5.73 -24.16 7.41
N ARG A 555 -4.59 -23.91 8.07
CA ARG A 555 -3.43 -24.81 7.99
C ARG A 555 -3.58 -26.07 8.83
N VAL A 556 -4.21 -25.96 10.00
CA VAL A 556 -4.52 -27.15 10.82
C VAL A 556 -5.48 -28.07 10.05
N ALA A 557 -6.52 -27.52 9.44
CA ALA A 557 -7.40 -28.24 8.50
C ALA A 557 -6.66 -28.71 7.24
N ALA A 558 -5.59 -27.99 6.87
CA ALA A 558 -4.72 -28.34 5.76
C ALA A 558 -3.47 -29.17 6.11
N THR A 559 -3.45 -29.79 7.28
CA THR A 559 -2.39 -30.77 7.59
C THR A 559 -2.90 -32.15 7.14
N PRO A 560 -2.16 -32.93 6.33
CA PRO A 560 -2.63 -34.22 5.80
C PRO A 560 -3.08 -35.23 6.86
N SER A 561 -2.59 -35.10 8.08
CA SER A 561 -2.95 -35.96 9.22
C SER A 561 -4.27 -35.58 9.90
N ALA A 562 -4.86 -34.43 9.56
CA ALA A 562 -6.09 -33.97 10.16
C ALA A 562 -7.27 -34.44 9.30
N GLU A 563 -8.13 -35.32 9.84
CA GLU A 563 -9.42 -35.74 9.24
C GLU A 563 -10.46 -34.60 9.18
N LEU A 564 -10.01 -33.35 9.11
CA LEU A 564 -10.85 -32.16 9.16
C LEU A 564 -11.39 -31.87 7.76
N GLU A 565 -12.50 -32.52 7.43
CA GLU A 565 -13.36 -32.13 6.31
C GLU A 565 -14.69 -31.56 6.83
N PRO A 566 -15.18 -30.43 6.27
CA PRO A 566 -14.61 -29.59 5.18
C PRO A 566 -13.66 -28.47 5.65
N VAL A 567 -12.82 -27.94 4.75
CA VAL A 567 -11.98 -26.75 5.01
C VAL A 567 -12.84 -25.47 4.90
N PRO A 568 -13.01 -24.68 5.95
CA PRO A 568 -14.02 -23.61 5.96
C PRO A 568 -13.51 -22.32 5.30
N PHE A 569 -13.47 -22.30 3.97
CA PHE A 569 -12.97 -21.18 3.16
C PHE A 569 -13.67 -19.86 3.44
N GLY A 570 -14.97 -19.91 3.79
CA GLY A 570 -15.78 -18.75 4.14
C GLY A 570 -15.28 -17.98 5.35
N LEU A 571 -14.43 -18.58 6.19
CA LEU A 571 -13.85 -17.88 7.35
C LEU A 571 -12.74 -16.89 6.95
N VAL A 572 -11.93 -17.20 5.93
CA VAL A 572 -10.74 -16.40 5.58
C VAL A 572 -11.14 -15.06 4.98
N ALA A 573 -12.17 -15.08 4.13
CA ALA A 573 -12.69 -13.91 3.46
C ALA A 573 -14.21 -14.01 3.31
N PRO A 574 -14.97 -13.79 4.41
CA PRO A 574 -16.41 -13.89 4.40
C PRO A 574 -17.01 -13.00 3.31
N LEU A 575 -18.00 -13.51 2.59
CA LEU A 575 -18.61 -12.80 1.45
C LEU A 575 -19.07 -11.39 1.84
N GLY A 576 -19.66 -11.23 3.03
CA GLY A 576 -20.08 -9.93 3.54
C GLY A 576 -18.93 -8.93 3.66
N VAL A 577 -17.77 -9.38 4.14
CA VAL A 577 -16.57 -8.53 4.24
C VAL A 577 -16.03 -8.22 2.85
N LEU A 578 -15.89 -9.22 1.97
CA LEU A 578 -15.43 -9.03 0.60
C LEU A 578 -16.26 -7.98 -0.15
N VAL A 579 -17.59 -8.10 -0.11
CA VAL A 579 -18.52 -7.16 -0.77
C VAL A 579 -18.33 -5.74 -0.25
N VAL A 580 -18.21 -5.56 1.07
CA VAL A 580 -17.96 -4.25 1.69
C VAL A 580 -16.64 -3.65 1.20
N PHE A 581 -15.55 -4.43 1.18
CA PHE A 581 -14.25 -3.95 0.71
C PHE A 581 -14.26 -3.58 -0.78
N VAL A 582 -14.92 -4.38 -1.64
CA VAL A 582 -15.07 -4.07 -3.07
C VAL A 582 -15.87 -2.78 -3.28
N LEU A 583 -17.01 -2.61 -2.60
CA LEU A 583 -17.87 -1.43 -2.75
C LEU A 583 -17.20 -0.15 -2.23
N LEU A 584 -16.64 -0.19 -1.02
CA LEU A 584 -15.92 0.94 -0.45
C LEU A 584 -14.64 1.24 -1.24
N GLY A 585 -13.95 0.20 -1.70
CA GLY A 585 -12.80 0.30 -2.58
C GLY A 585 -13.11 1.00 -3.89
N ALA A 586 -14.21 0.63 -4.54
CA ALA A 586 -14.69 1.26 -5.78
C ALA A 586 -15.01 2.75 -5.54
N LEU A 587 -15.72 3.06 -4.45
CA LEU A 587 -16.01 4.44 -4.05
C LEU A 587 -14.72 5.25 -3.82
N CYS A 588 -13.75 4.67 -3.13
CA CYS A 588 -12.45 5.31 -2.87
C CYS A 588 -11.66 5.53 -4.17
N LEU A 589 -11.58 4.54 -5.06
CA LEU A 589 -10.93 4.67 -6.37
C LEU A 589 -11.58 5.75 -7.24
N VAL A 590 -12.91 5.83 -7.25
CA VAL A 590 -13.67 6.91 -7.90
C VAL A 590 -13.35 8.27 -7.28
N ALA A 591 -13.25 8.36 -5.95
CA ALA A 591 -12.90 9.59 -5.25
C ALA A 591 -11.47 10.07 -5.58
N THR A 592 -10.52 9.14 -5.79
CA THR A 592 -9.14 9.46 -6.22
C THR A 592 -9.05 9.94 -7.67
N ASP A 593 -10.17 10.07 -8.41
CA ASP A 593 -10.14 10.38 -9.84
C ASP A 593 -9.29 11.61 -10.17
N ARG A 594 -9.22 12.55 -9.21
CA ARG A 594 -8.58 13.85 -9.35
C ARG A 594 -7.10 13.92 -9.08
N ILE A 595 -6.50 12.83 -8.60
CA ILE A 595 -5.07 12.73 -8.39
C ILE A 595 -4.39 12.56 -9.75
N ALA A 596 -3.33 13.32 -10.00
CA ALA A 596 -2.46 13.18 -11.15
C ALA A 596 -0.99 13.28 -10.70
N LEU A 597 -0.13 12.47 -11.30
CA LEU A 597 1.33 12.53 -11.08
C LEU A 597 1.97 13.32 -12.23
N ARG A 598 2.87 14.23 -11.89
CA ARG A 598 3.69 14.97 -12.85
C ARG A 598 5.17 14.87 -12.50
N ALA A 599 6.01 14.73 -13.52
CA ALA A 599 7.45 14.79 -13.40
C ALA A 599 8.00 16.08 -14.06
N GLY A 600 9.14 16.58 -13.59
CA GLY A 600 9.91 17.64 -14.27
C GLY A 600 9.91 19.04 -13.61
N ARG A 601 10.80 19.90 -14.12
CA ARG A 601 10.90 21.33 -13.75
C ARG A 601 9.88 22.11 -14.58
N ARG A 602 9.21 23.10 -13.98
CA ARG A 602 8.53 24.13 -14.78
C ARG A 602 9.63 24.84 -15.56
N SER A 603 9.54 24.84 -16.89
CA SER A 603 10.23 25.83 -17.70
C SER A 603 9.86 27.18 -17.09
N ALA A 604 10.85 27.92 -16.62
CA ALA A 604 10.63 29.32 -16.28
C ALA A 604 10.52 30.02 -17.62
N ASP A 605 9.28 30.17 -18.09
CA ASP A 605 8.96 31.06 -19.20
C ASP A 605 8.92 32.50 -18.69
#